data_AF-A0A523SWH8-F1
#
_entry.id   AF-A0A523SWH8-F1
#
_cell.length_a   1.000
_cell.length_b   1.000
_cell.length_c   1.000
_cell.angle_alpha   90.00
_cell.angle_beta   90.00
_cell.angle_gamma   90.00
#
_symmetry.space_group_name_H-M   'P 1'
#
loop_
_entity.id
_entity.type
_entity.pdbx_description
1 polymer ?
#
loop_
_entity_poly.entity_id
_entity_poly.type
_entity_poly.pdbx_seq_one_letter_code
_entity_poly.pdbx_strand_id
1 'polypeptide(L)'
;MKKALLCVLSLVLAAGFVVCAKEELVSVDLSPTGDHTINLGDSIQIEVTTDPAVVDSIVLSGIDVTLTEGSEDAYSTWWKAETAGTFEVVATAYLGDQSLESDDTLYLVALSGYFPYTPNSKWTYDLLIVEAYTNYEYPEESYTDTSTGAIIREVVGEEEYEGLKAWKVLWIIYEEYDGDTYVDTLEFYVRVEEDSVYSYDYLDEDPVAVEPALPKLGDIWEAYNFLYDEYTTYEVVADDGEILDYKGCLKIDCDWEDQWLDQQEVVEYWAPNIGMVYNRYRGVDEYGTEKEEYTIRIALTEFSN
;
A
#
# COMPACT_ATOMS: atom_id res chain seq x y z
N MET A 1 1.47 -45.88 -75.20
CA MET A 1 2.03 -44.80 -74.34
C MET A 1 0.93 -43.91 -73.76
N LYS A 2 -0.10 -44.47 -73.12
CA LYS A 2 -1.20 -43.69 -72.48
C LYS A 2 -1.33 -43.92 -70.96
N LYS A 3 -0.59 -44.88 -70.39
CA LYS A 3 -0.61 -45.18 -68.95
C LYS A 3 0.43 -44.41 -68.13
N ALA A 4 1.50 -43.91 -68.76
CA ALA A 4 2.53 -43.13 -68.07
C ALA A 4 2.11 -41.67 -67.79
N LEU A 5 1.22 -41.09 -68.61
CA LEU A 5 0.77 -39.70 -68.44
C LEU A 5 -0.24 -39.56 -67.29
N LEU A 6 -0.99 -40.62 -66.96
CA LEU A 6 -1.98 -40.58 -65.89
C LEU A 6 -1.33 -40.61 -64.50
N CYS A 7 -0.22 -41.33 -64.32
CA CYS A 7 0.51 -41.38 -63.05
C CYS A 7 1.22 -40.06 -62.71
N VAL A 8 1.67 -39.30 -63.70
CA VAL A 8 2.33 -38.00 -63.47
C VAL A 8 1.30 -36.93 -63.11
N LEU A 9 0.10 -36.97 -63.67
CA LEU A 9 -0.97 -36.02 -63.32
C LEU A 9 -1.54 -36.25 -61.91
N SER A 10 -1.58 -37.50 -61.43
CA SER A 10 -2.00 -37.82 -60.05
C SER A 10 -0.94 -37.45 -59.00
N LEU A 11 0.35 -37.44 -59.36
CA LEU A 11 1.44 -37.00 -58.47
C LEU A 11 1.49 -35.47 -58.33
N VAL A 12 1.12 -34.72 -59.38
CA VAL A 12 1.03 -33.25 -59.32
C VAL A 12 -0.23 -32.79 -58.57
N LEU A 13 -1.32 -33.55 -58.62
CA LEU A 13 -2.52 -33.27 -57.81
C LEU A 13 -2.38 -33.71 -56.33
N ALA A 14 -1.57 -34.73 -56.03
CA ALA A 14 -1.27 -35.13 -54.64
C ALA A 14 -0.19 -34.26 -53.97
N ALA A 15 0.70 -33.62 -54.75
CA ALA A 15 1.69 -32.67 -54.24
C ALA A 15 1.18 -31.21 -54.17
N GLY A 16 0.01 -30.92 -54.74
CA GLY A 16 -0.57 -29.57 -54.81
C GLY A 16 -1.44 -29.16 -53.61
N PHE A 17 -1.60 -30.02 -52.61
CA PHE A 17 -2.25 -29.72 -51.34
C PHE A 17 -1.25 -29.95 -50.20
N VAL A 18 -0.12 -29.25 -50.22
CA VAL A 18 0.36 -28.71 -48.94
C VAL A 18 -0.68 -27.65 -48.61
N VAL A 19 -1.74 -28.06 -47.91
CA VAL A 19 -2.58 -27.13 -47.18
C VAL A 19 -1.59 -26.41 -46.28
N CYS A 20 -1.21 -25.18 -46.64
CA CYS A 20 -0.78 -24.20 -45.64
C CYS A 20 -1.97 -24.12 -44.69
N ALA A 21 -1.97 -24.97 -43.66
CA ALA A 21 -2.82 -24.76 -42.52
C ALA A 21 -2.42 -23.36 -42.05
N LYS A 22 -3.34 -22.41 -42.20
CA LYS A 22 -3.15 -21.10 -41.61
C LYS A 22 -3.02 -21.40 -40.12
N GLU A 23 -1.86 -21.08 -39.54
CA GLU A 23 -1.70 -21.16 -38.09
C GLU A 23 -2.82 -20.32 -37.47
N GLU A 24 -3.51 -20.91 -36.50
CA GLU A 24 -4.68 -20.36 -35.84
C GLU A 24 -4.35 -20.23 -34.37
N LEU A 25 -4.64 -19.08 -33.77
CA LEU A 25 -4.53 -18.90 -32.32
C LEU A 25 -5.55 -19.81 -31.61
N VAL A 26 -5.04 -20.72 -30.78
CA VAL A 26 -5.80 -21.72 -30.02
C VAL A 26 -5.88 -21.33 -28.54
N SER A 27 -4.78 -20.88 -27.94
CA SER A 27 -4.74 -20.48 -26.52
C SER A 27 -3.77 -19.32 -26.27
N VAL A 28 -4.05 -18.59 -25.19
CA VAL A 28 -3.21 -17.54 -24.59
C VAL A 28 -3.34 -17.72 -23.08
N ASP A 29 -2.27 -18.15 -22.43
CA ASP A 29 -2.26 -18.40 -21.00
C ASP A 29 -1.34 -17.38 -20.32
N LEU A 30 -1.87 -16.68 -19.31
CA LEU A 30 -1.18 -15.64 -18.55
C LEU A 30 -0.65 -16.23 -17.24
N SER A 31 0.55 -15.81 -16.81
CA SER A 31 1.10 -16.15 -15.51
C SER A 31 1.90 -14.98 -14.93
N PRO A 32 1.76 -14.64 -13.65
CA PRO A 32 0.83 -15.23 -12.69
C PRO A 32 -0.64 -14.82 -12.95
N THR A 33 -1.58 -15.46 -12.27
CA THR A 33 -3.03 -15.15 -12.33
C THR A 33 -3.62 -14.90 -10.94
N GLY A 34 -4.82 -14.33 -10.89
CA GLY A 34 -5.52 -13.99 -9.66
C GLY A 34 -4.99 -12.71 -9.00
N ASP A 35 -5.24 -12.57 -7.70
CA ASP A 35 -4.88 -11.38 -6.93
C ASP A 35 -3.43 -11.43 -6.45
N HIS A 36 -2.64 -10.41 -6.78
CA HIS A 36 -1.26 -10.23 -6.33
C HIS A 36 -1.06 -8.83 -5.79
N THR A 37 -0.43 -8.75 -4.62
CA THR A 37 -0.02 -7.48 -4.01
C THR A 37 1.47 -7.30 -4.21
N ILE A 38 1.88 -6.16 -4.75
CA ILE A 38 3.29 -5.79 -4.90
C ILE A 38 3.51 -4.38 -4.34
N ASN A 39 4.69 -4.08 -3.82
CA ASN A 39 4.99 -2.73 -3.38
C ASN A 39 5.40 -1.86 -4.56
N LEU A 40 5.21 -0.54 -4.43
CA LEU A 40 5.85 0.43 -5.30
C LEU A 40 7.36 0.18 -5.30
N GLY A 41 7.97 0.20 -6.48
CA GLY A 41 9.38 -0.11 -6.65
C GLY A 41 9.67 -1.59 -6.93
N ASP A 42 8.80 -2.51 -6.49
CA ASP A 42 8.96 -3.94 -6.77
C ASP A 42 8.63 -4.27 -8.22
N SER A 43 9.18 -5.39 -8.69
CA SER A 43 8.91 -5.92 -10.02
C SER A 43 8.30 -7.31 -9.94
N ILE A 44 7.32 -7.57 -10.81
CA ILE A 44 6.74 -8.89 -11.01
C ILE A 44 7.07 -9.38 -12.41
N GLN A 45 7.45 -10.66 -12.51
CA GLN A 45 7.62 -11.30 -13.80
C GLN A 45 6.24 -11.72 -14.30
N ILE A 46 5.88 -11.24 -15.48
CA ILE A 46 4.67 -11.63 -16.19
C ILE A 46 5.11 -12.42 -17.42
N GLU A 47 4.56 -13.61 -17.56
CA GLU A 47 4.79 -14.53 -18.65
C GLU A 47 3.48 -14.82 -19.36
N VAL A 48 3.52 -14.87 -20.68
CA VAL A 48 2.40 -15.28 -21.53
C VAL A 48 2.87 -16.37 -22.46
N THR A 49 2.13 -17.48 -22.48
CA THR A 49 2.36 -18.60 -23.39
C THR A 49 1.20 -18.68 -24.39
N THR A 50 1.49 -19.10 -25.62
CA THR A 50 0.49 -19.12 -26.71
C THR A 50 0.57 -20.43 -27.50
N ASP A 51 -0.54 -20.83 -28.10
CA ASP A 51 -0.57 -21.86 -29.17
C ASP A 51 -1.16 -21.22 -30.44
N PRO A 52 -0.41 -21.09 -31.54
CA PRO A 52 1.00 -21.49 -31.72
C PRO A 52 1.96 -20.68 -30.84
N ALA A 53 3.14 -21.27 -30.61
CA ALA A 53 4.15 -20.71 -29.72
C ALA A 53 4.81 -19.41 -30.23
N VAL A 54 4.63 -19.09 -31.51
CA VAL A 54 5.15 -17.87 -32.13
C VAL A 54 3.98 -17.04 -32.67
N VAL A 55 3.84 -15.83 -32.14
CA VAL A 55 2.85 -14.83 -32.53
C VAL A 55 3.53 -13.50 -32.88
N ASP A 56 2.82 -12.59 -33.55
CA ASP A 56 3.39 -11.30 -33.97
C ASP A 56 3.63 -10.37 -32.77
N SER A 57 2.70 -10.37 -31.81
CA SER A 57 2.84 -9.60 -30.58
C SER A 57 1.87 -10.07 -29.49
N ILE A 58 2.18 -9.69 -28.25
CA ILE A 58 1.30 -9.81 -27.10
C ILE A 58 1.14 -8.44 -26.45
N VAL A 59 -0.10 -8.04 -26.20
CA VAL A 59 -0.42 -6.83 -25.45
C VAL A 59 -0.90 -7.23 -24.06
N LEU A 60 -0.24 -6.71 -23.03
CA LEU A 60 -0.69 -6.78 -21.65
C LEU A 60 -1.48 -5.52 -21.34
N SER A 61 -2.79 -5.60 -21.52
CA SER A 61 -3.70 -4.51 -21.16
C SER A 61 -3.64 -4.24 -19.66
N GLY A 62 -3.92 -3.00 -19.23
CA GLY A 62 -3.85 -2.59 -17.82
C GLY A 62 -2.48 -2.09 -17.36
N ILE A 63 -1.38 -2.50 -18.01
CA ILE A 63 -0.01 -2.02 -17.72
C ILE A 63 0.72 -1.45 -18.94
N ASP A 64 0.02 -1.30 -20.07
CA ASP A 64 0.51 -0.70 -21.32
C ASP A 64 1.83 -1.32 -21.85
N VAL A 65 1.99 -2.64 -21.71
CA VAL A 65 3.16 -3.37 -22.22
C VAL A 65 2.81 -4.11 -23.51
N THR A 66 3.70 -4.00 -24.50
CA THR A 66 3.64 -4.80 -25.73
C THR A 66 4.93 -5.61 -25.90
N LEU A 67 4.78 -6.92 -26.09
CA LEU A 67 5.87 -7.87 -26.29
C LEU A 67 5.88 -8.29 -27.76
N THR A 68 6.98 -8.05 -28.46
CA THR A 68 7.17 -8.44 -29.88
C THR A 68 8.24 -9.51 -30.06
N GLU A 69 8.92 -9.89 -28.97
CA GLU A 69 9.96 -10.90 -28.95
C GLU A 69 9.63 -11.90 -27.83
N GLY A 70 9.56 -13.18 -28.20
CA GLY A 70 9.34 -14.30 -27.29
C GLY A 70 10.42 -15.35 -27.49
N SER A 71 10.67 -16.14 -26.44
CA SER A 71 11.39 -17.41 -26.59
C SER A 71 10.44 -18.46 -27.18
N GLU A 72 10.96 -19.59 -27.66
CA GLU A 72 10.22 -20.60 -28.46
C GLU A 72 8.87 -21.06 -27.86
N ASP A 73 8.55 -20.78 -26.60
CA ASP A 73 7.27 -21.13 -25.96
C ASP A 73 6.70 -20.04 -25.01
N ALA A 74 7.33 -18.87 -24.86
CA ALA A 74 6.91 -17.87 -23.87
C ALA A 74 7.40 -16.44 -24.17
N TYR A 75 6.52 -15.48 -23.90
CA TYR A 75 6.79 -14.05 -23.90
C TYR A 75 6.82 -13.57 -22.44
N SER A 76 7.91 -12.97 -22.01
CA SER A 76 8.07 -12.55 -20.62
C SER A 76 8.52 -11.11 -20.50
N THR A 77 8.03 -10.43 -19.47
CA THR A 77 8.50 -9.10 -19.06
C THR A 77 8.60 -9.01 -17.55
N TRP A 78 9.44 -8.10 -17.08
CA TRP A 78 9.41 -7.63 -15.71
C TRP A 78 8.68 -6.29 -15.68
N TRP A 79 7.52 -6.25 -15.04
CA TRP A 79 6.80 -5.01 -14.83
C TRP A 79 7.11 -4.47 -13.43
N LYS A 80 7.60 -3.24 -13.35
CA LYS A 80 7.86 -2.53 -12.09
C LYS A 80 6.67 -1.64 -11.76
N ALA A 81 6.14 -1.75 -10.55
CA ALA A 81 5.10 -0.83 -10.08
C ALA A 81 5.71 0.55 -9.84
N GLU A 82 5.44 1.50 -10.74
CA GLU A 82 5.87 2.89 -10.60
C GLU A 82 4.76 3.79 -10.02
N THR A 83 3.52 3.30 -9.96
CA THR A 83 2.38 4.05 -9.41
C THR A 83 1.48 3.11 -8.61
N ALA A 84 1.03 3.57 -7.44
CA ALA A 84 0.12 2.80 -6.61
C ALA A 84 -1.27 2.74 -7.24
N GLY A 85 -1.97 1.64 -7.05
CA GLY A 85 -3.28 1.44 -7.63
C GLY A 85 -3.62 -0.02 -7.86
N THR A 86 -4.78 -0.23 -8.47
CA THR A 86 -5.24 -1.56 -8.89
C THR A 86 -5.18 -1.64 -10.40
N PHE A 87 -4.53 -2.68 -10.91
CA PHE A 87 -4.36 -2.94 -12.34
C PHE A 87 -4.98 -4.30 -12.65
N GLU A 88 -5.90 -4.32 -13.61
CA GLU A 88 -6.43 -5.55 -14.19
C GLU A 88 -5.66 -5.86 -15.47
N VAL A 89 -4.85 -6.91 -15.42
CA VAL A 89 -3.97 -7.30 -16.53
C VAL A 89 -4.55 -8.49 -17.27
N VAL A 90 -4.79 -8.28 -18.57
CA VAL A 90 -5.25 -9.31 -19.50
C VAL A 90 -4.31 -9.35 -20.70
N ALA A 91 -3.93 -10.55 -21.12
CA ALA A 91 -3.06 -10.75 -22.27
C ALA A 91 -3.88 -10.90 -23.57
N THR A 92 -3.47 -10.22 -24.62
CA THR A 92 -4.03 -10.41 -25.97
C THR A 92 -2.91 -10.73 -26.94
N ALA A 93 -2.92 -11.91 -27.54
CA ALA A 93 -1.99 -12.32 -28.58
C ALA A 93 -2.52 -11.97 -29.97
N TYR A 94 -1.62 -11.60 -30.88
CA TYR A 94 -1.93 -11.24 -32.27
C TYR A 94 -1.14 -12.09 -33.26
N LEU A 95 -1.83 -12.67 -34.25
CA LEU A 95 -1.23 -13.47 -35.33
C LEU A 95 -1.89 -13.09 -36.67
N GLY A 96 -1.21 -12.26 -37.45
CA GLY A 96 -1.75 -11.59 -38.62
C GLY A 96 -2.98 -10.75 -38.26
N ASP A 97 -4.11 -11.07 -38.89
CA ASP A 97 -5.40 -10.41 -38.61
C ASP A 97 -6.18 -11.09 -37.46
N GLN A 98 -5.62 -12.12 -36.82
CA GLN A 98 -6.25 -12.81 -35.69
C GLN A 98 -5.78 -12.20 -34.37
N SER A 99 -6.68 -12.19 -33.38
CA SER A 99 -6.36 -11.88 -32.01
C SER A 99 -7.10 -12.83 -31.07
N LEU A 100 -6.46 -13.21 -29.98
CA LEU A 100 -7.06 -14.02 -28.92
C LEU A 100 -6.69 -13.41 -27.57
N GLU A 101 -7.68 -13.24 -26.71
CA GLU A 101 -7.53 -12.77 -25.33
C GLU A 101 -7.37 -13.98 -24.41
N SER A 102 -6.59 -13.84 -23.34
CA SER A 102 -6.49 -14.87 -22.30
C SER A 102 -7.80 -14.99 -21.53
N ASP A 103 -8.19 -16.22 -21.20
CA ASP A 103 -9.28 -16.47 -20.25
C ASP A 103 -8.85 -16.15 -18.80
N ASP A 104 -7.53 -16.07 -18.57
CA ASP A 104 -6.93 -15.70 -17.30
C ASP A 104 -6.83 -14.18 -17.13
N THR A 105 -6.90 -13.74 -15.87
CA THR A 105 -6.71 -12.35 -15.46
C THR A 105 -5.74 -12.29 -14.28
N LEU A 106 -4.86 -11.30 -14.31
CA LEU A 106 -3.96 -10.96 -13.21
C LEU A 106 -4.41 -9.62 -12.61
N TYR A 107 -4.82 -9.64 -11.35
CA TYR A 107 -5.18 -8.44 -10.59
C TYR A 107 -3.96 -8.02 -9.76
N LEU A 108 -3.35 -6.89 -10.09
CA LEU A 108 -2.23 -6.32 -9.35
C LEU A 108 -2.73 -5.19 -8.45
N VAL A 109 -2.36 -5.25 -7.17
CA VAL A 109 -2.49 -4.13 -6.25
C VAL A 109 -1.09 -3.62 -5.95
N ALA A 110 -0.71 -2.49 -6.56
CA ALA A 110 0.53 -1.80 -6.24
C ALA A 110 0.32 -0.91 -5.02
N LEU A 111 1.06 -1.16 -3.95
CA LEU A 111 0.98 -0.41 -2.71
C LEU A 111 2.03 0.70 -2.66
N SER A 112 1.66 1.93 -2.32
CA SER A 112 2.63 3.00 -2.02
C SER A 112 3.29 2.85 -0.65
N GLY A 113 3.15 1.69 -0.02
CA GLY A 113 3.49 1.43 1.37
C GLY A 113 2.41 1.89 2.34
N TYR A 114 2.81 2.16 3.58
CA TYR A 114 1.90 2.60 4.64
C TYR A 114 1.78 4.12 4.71
N PHE A 115 2.46 4.89 3.86
CA PHE A 115 2.52 6.34 3.98
C PHE A 115 1.97 7.02 2.71
N PRO A 116 0.65 7.24 2.63
CA PRO A 116 -0.01 7.77 1.44
C PRO A 116 0.13 9.29 1.24
N TYR A 117 1.30 9.88 1.51
CA TYR A 117 1.54 11.31 1.30
C TYR A 117 1.66 11.64 -0.20
N THR A 118 0.51 11.73 -0.86
CA THR A 118 0.41 12.13 -2.27
C THR A 118 -0.24 13.51 -2.40
N PRO A 119 -0.06 14.22 -3.54
CA PRO A 119 -0.63 15.55 -3.71
C PRO A 119 -2.15 15.57 -3.50
N ASN A 120 -2.63 16.51 -2.70
CA ASN A 120 -4.05 16.71 -2.35
C ASN A 120 -4.70 15.58 -1.53
N SER A 121 -3.92 14.65 -1.00
CA SER A 121 -4.42 13.64 -0.07
C SER A 121 -4.91 14.26 1.23
N LYS A 122 -6.04 13.76 1.72
CA LYS A 122 -6.65 14.20 2.96
C LYS A 122 -7.24 13.02 3.74
N TRP A 123 -6.98 13.01 5.05
CA TRP A 123 -7.52 12.03 6.00
C TRP A 123 -8.30 12.75 7.08
N THR A 124 -9.47 12.22 7.42
CA THR A 124 -10.27 12.66 8.57
C THR A 124 -10.40 11.50 9.54
N TYR A 125 -10.05 11.72 10.79
CA TYR A 125 -10.15 10.75 11.87
C TYR A 125 -11.13 11.24 12.92
N ASP A 126 -11.91 10.33 13.49
CA ASP A 126 -12.65 10.56 14.72
C ASP A 126 -11.68 10.48 15.90
N LEU A 127 -11.79 11.44 16.81
CA LEU A 127 -11.06 11.49 18.07
C LEU A 127 -12.02 11.21 19.23
N LEU A 128 -11.64 10.28 20.09
CA LEU A 128 -12.29 10.04 21.38
C LEU A 128 -11.19 9.96 22.44
N ILE A 129 -11.23 10.84 23.43
CA ILE A 129 -10.36 10.81 24.60
C ILE A 129 -11.23 10.51 25.80
N VAL A 130 -10.90 9.46 26.53
CA VAL A 130 -11.51 9.14 27.82
C VAL A 130 -10.41 9.19 28.85
N GLU A 131 -10.45 10.16 29.75
CA GLU A 131 -9.52 10.27 30.86
C GLU A 131 -10.21 9.76 32.11
N ALA A 132 -9.61 8.84 32.86
CA ALA A 132 -10.14 8.40 34.15
C ALA A 132 -9.05 8.34 35.22
N TYR A 133 -8.80 9.45 35.89
CA TYR A 133 -7.80 9.49 36.95
C TYR A 133 -8.36 8.99 38.28
N THR A 134 -7.57 8.17 38.98
CA THR A 134 -7.84 7.79 40.38
C THR A 134 -6.74 8.35 41.28
N ASN A 135 -7.09 9.30 42.15
CA ASN A 135 -6.15 9.80 43.16
C ASN A 135 -5.86 8.70 44.20
N TYR A 136 -4.61 8.25 44.30
CA TYR A 136 -4.20 7.18 45.20
C TYR A 136 -4.24 7.55 46.69
N GLU A 137 -4.00 8.84 47.00
CA GLU A 137 -4.09 9.33 48.37
C GLU A 137 -5.55 9.56 48.79
N TYR A 138 -6.44 9.82 47.83
CA TYR A 138 -7.86 10.13 48.04
C TYR A 138 -8.76 9.43 47.00
N PRO A 139 -9.01 8.12 47.12
CA PRO A 139 -9.74 7.34 46.11
C PRO A 139 -11.16 7.85 45.80
N GLU A 140 -11.77 8.57 46.73
CA GLU A 140 -13.04 9.28 46.54
C GLU A 140 -12.99 10.45 45.54
N GLU A 141 -11.79 10.90 45.15
CA GLU A 141 -11.54 11.95 44.17
C GLU A 141 -11.25 11.38 42.76
N SER A 142 -11.82 10.23 42.43
CA SER A 142 -11.78 9.71 41.06
C SER A 142 -12.59 10.63 40.13
N TYR A 143 -12.00 11.05 39.02
CA TYR A 143 -12.73 11.75 37.96
C TYR A 143 -12.68 10.93 36.67
N THR A 144 -13.74 11.03 35.88
CA THR A 144 -13.77 10.52 34.52
C THR A 144 -14.27 11.63 33.64
N ASP A 145 -13.51 11.89 32.58
CA ASP A 145 -13.84 12.88 31.57
C ASP A 145 -13.82 12.27 30.18
N THR A 146 -14.53 12.91 29.26
CA THR A 146 -14.59 12.46 27.88
C THR A 146 -14.58 13.66 26.95
N SER A 147 -13.56 13.75 26.11
CA SER A 147 -13.53 14.66 24.97
C SER A 147 -13.71 13.89 23.66
N THR A 148 -14.30 14.57 22.69
CA THR A 148 -14.52 14.00 21.35
C THR A 148 -14.17 15.03 20.30
N GLY A 149 -13.85 14.60 19.10
CA GLY A 149 -13.54 15.55 18.05
C GLY A 149 -13.15 14.91 16.74
N ALA A 150 -12.37 15.66 15.96
CA ALA A 150 -11.88 15.19 14.68
C ALA A 150 -10.44 15.66 14.47
N ILE A 151 -9.66 14.81 13.83
CA ILE A 151 -8.32 15.12 13.39
C ILE A 151 -8.32 15.10 11.87
N ILE A 152 -7.77 16.15 11.26
CA ILE A 152 -7.61 16.24 9.80
C ILE A 152 -6.13 16.27 9.47
N ARG A 153 -5.66 15.35 8.64
CA ARG A 153 -4.34 15.42 7.99
C ARG A 153 -4.52 15.80 6.53
N GLU A 154 -3.73 16.75 6.03
CA GLU A 154 -3.85 17.23 4.66
C GLU A 154 -2.48 17.52 4.04
N VAL A 155 -2.21 16.95 2.86
CA VAL A 155 -1.05 17.30 2.04
C VAL A 155 -1.38 18.56 1.23
N VAL A 156 -0.76 19.68 1.60
CA VAL A 156 -1.09 21.00 1.02
C VAL A 156 -0.18 21.43 -0.13
N GLY A 157 0.98 20.78 -0.32
CA GLY A 157 1.87 21.07 -1.45
C GLY A 157 3.28 20.48 -1.31
N GLU A 158 4.07 20.56 -2.38
CA GLU A 158 5.52 20.28 -2.36
C GLU A 158 6.27 21.57 -2.00
N GLU A 159 7.24 21.48 -1.10
CA GLU A 159 8.21 22.53 -0.82
C GLU A 159 9.64 22.04 -1.10
N GLU A 160 10.53 22.97 -1.46
CA GLU A 160 11.93 22.69 -1.79
C GLU A 160 12.87 23.63 -1.04
N TYR A 161 13.88 23.07 -0.36
CA TYR A 161 14.95 23.81 0.32
C TYR A 161 16.31 23.18 0.02
N GLU A 162 17.26 23.98 -0.47
CA GLU A 162 18.61 23.52 -0.85
C GLU A 162 18.66 22.24 -1.73
N GLY A 163 17.62 22.02 -2.54
CA GLY A 163 17.47 20.86 -3.42
C GLY A 163 16.81 19.64 -2.77
N LEU A 164 16.49 19.69 -1.48
CA LEU A 164 15.63 18.74 -0.80
C LEU A 164 14.17 19.08 -1.08
N LYS A 165 13.40 18.09 -1.57
CA LYS A 165 11.97 18.19 -1.86
C LYS A 165 11.18 17.35 -0.88
N ALA A 166 10.11 17.91 -0.32
CA ALA A 166 9.22 17.22 0.61
C ALA A 166 7.78 17.75 0.49
N TRP A 167 6.83 16.94 0.91
CA TRP A 167 5.42 17.30 1.03
C TRP A 167 5.18 18.03 2.34
N LYS A 168 4.55 19.20 2.27
CA LYS A 168 4.04 19.90 3.44
C LYS A 168 2.71 19.27 3.86
N VAL A 169 2.64 18.88 5.13
CA VAL A 169 1.48 18.22 5.75
C VAL A 169 0.98 19.08 6.89
N LEU A 170 -0.33 19.34 6.89
CA LEU A 170 -1.01 20.00 8.01
C LEU A 170 -1.73 18.95 8.86
N TRP A 171 -1.67 19.12 10.17
CA TRP A 171 -2.44 18.37 11.13
C TRP A 171 -3.36 19.31 11.90
N ILE A 172 -4.67 19.21 11.69
CA ILE A 172 -5.66 20.08 12.32
C ILE A 172 -6.46 19.26 13.30
N ILE A 173 -6.38 19.60 14.59
CA ILE A 173 -7.03 18.87 15.67
C ILE A 173 -8.20 19.72 16.16
N TYR A 174 -9.41 19.17 16.05
CA TYR A 174 -10.62 19.72 16.64
C TYR A 174 -10.98 18.87 17.85
N GLU A 175 -11.08 19.49 19.02
CA GLU A 175 -11.46 18.82 20.26
C GLU A 175 -12.65 19.55 20.90
N GLU A 176 -13.67 18.80 21.28
CA GLU A 176 -14.82 19.27 22.06
C GLU A 176 -14.70 18.73 23.48
N TYR A 177 -14.66 19.63 24.46
CA TYR A 177 -14.52 19.33 25.87
C TYR A 177 -15.38 20.29 26.70
N ASP A 178 -16.23 19.75 27.58
CA ASP A 178 -17.21 20.49 28.41
C ASP A 178 -18.06 21.53 27.65
N GLY A 179 -18.33 21.28 26.36
CA GLY A 179 -19.10 22.17 25.49
C GLY A 179 -18.32 23.33 24.86
N ASP A 180 -17.02 23.43 25.13
CA ASP A 180 -16.08 24.31 24.42
C ASP A 180 -15.38 23.55 23.28
N THR A 181 -14.99 24.27 22.23
CA THR A 181 -14.25 23.73 21.09
C THR A 181 -12.84 24.32 21.04
N TYR A 182 -11.85 23.44 21.02
CA TYR A 182 -10.44 23.75 20.86
C TYR A 182 -10.00 23.36 19.45
N VAL A 183 -9.16 24.20 18.85
CA VAL A 183 -8.58 23.95 17.53
C VAL A 183 -7.09 24.20 17.59
N ASP A 184 -6.31 23.18 17.23
CA ASP A 184 -4.87 23.27 17.08
C ASP A 184 -4.44 22.91 15.66
N THR A 185 -3.32 23.47 15.20
CA THR A 185 -2.75 23.17 13.89
C THR A 185 -1.25 22.99 14.01
N LEU A 186 -0.81 21.78 13.69
CA LEU A 186 0.58 21.41 13.52
C LEU A 186 0.93 21.38 12.04
N GLU A 187 2.17 21.73 11.73
CA GLU A 187 2.73 21.72 10.38
C GLU A 187 4.03 20.95 10.41
N PHE A 188 4.22 20.05 9.45
CA PHE A 188 5.46 19.31 9.29
C PHE A 188 5.66 18.94 7.82
N TYR A 189 6.84 18.42 7.51
CA TYR A 189 7.21 18.05 6.15
C TYR A 189 7.55 16.58 6.06
N VAL A 190 7.16 15.92 4.97
CA VAL A 190 7.41 14.49 4.75
C VAL A 190 8.02 14.25 3.39
N ARG A 191 9.10 13.47 3.36
CA ARG A 191 9.72 12.95 2.15
C ARG A 191 9.66 11.43 2.18
N VAL A 192 8.99 10.85 1.19
CA VAL A 192 8.90 9.40 1.02
C VAL A 192 9.92 8.95 -0.03
N GLU A 193 10.82 8.07 0.37
CA GLU A 193 11.77 7.36 -0.49
C GLU A 193 11.39 5.88 -0.60
N GLU A 194 12.14 5.10 -1.38
CA GLU A 194 11.84 3.67 -1.64
C GLU A 194 11.81 2.83 -0.36
N ASP A 195 12.78 3.06 0.54
CA ASP A 195 12.94 2.25 1.76
C ASP A 195 12.56 3.02 3.04
N SER A 196 12.39 4.34 2.98
CA SER A 196 12.26 5.17 4.19
C SER A 196 11.36 6.38 4.00
N VAL A 197 10.72 6.78 5.08
CA VAL A 197 9.96 8.01 5.22
C VAL A 197 10.69 8.91 6.20
N TYR A 198 10.92 10.14 5.77
CA TYR A 198 11.61 11.16 6.56
C TYR A 198 10.62 12.25 6.91
N SER A 199 10.48 12.55 8.19
CA SER A 199 9.65 13.65 8.66
C SER A 199 10.50 14.75 9.28
N TYR A 200 10.16 15.99 9.00
CA TYR A 200 10.89 17.17 9.42
C TYR A 200 9.94 18.17 10.06
N ASP A 201 10.38 18.82 11.13
CA ASP A 201 9.71 20.01 11.66
C ASP A 201 9.95 21.20 10.72
N TYR A 202 11.21 21.36 10.26
CA TYR A 202 11.63 22.33 9.25
C TYR A 202 12.58 21.72 8.21
N LEU A 203 12.49 22.16 6.95
CA LEU A 203 13.29 21.61 5.84
C LEU A 203 14.79 21.95 5.90
N ASP A 204 15.19 22.92 6.73
CA ASP A 204 16.58 23.30 6.94
C ASP A 204 17.26 22.55 8.10
N GLU A 205 16.56 21.59 8.70
CA GLU A 205 17.04 20.76 9.80
C GLU A 205 17.15 19.28 9.41
N ASP A 206 17.82 18.49 10.25
CA ASP A 206 17.84 17.04 10.14
C ASP A 206 16.43 16.46 10.39
N PRO A 207 16.08 15.31 9.78
CA PRO A 207 14.78 14.69 10.01
C PRO A 207 14.62 14.33 11.48
N VAL A 208 13.46 14.68 12.05
CA VAL A 208 13.09 14.34 13.43
C VAL A 208 12.58 12.91 13.53
N ALA A 209 12.09 12.33 12.43
CA ALA A 209 11.72 10.93 12.36
C ALA A 209 12.20 10.31 11.04
N VAL A 210 12.70 9.08 11.12
CA VAL A 210 13.05 8.24 9.97
C VAL A 210 12.45 6.86 10.19
N GLU A 211 11.50 6.50 9.34
CA GLU A 211 10.68 5.29 9.48
C GLU A 211 10.82 4.41 8.23
N PRO A 212 10.71 3.08 8.33
CA PRO A 212 10.69 2.24 7.14
C PRO A 212 9.44 2.50 6.31
N ALA A 213 9.58 2.77 5.00
CA ALA A 213 8.43 3.01 4.11
C ALA A 213 7.53 1.77 3.97
N LEU A 214 8.12 0.59 4.15
CA LEU A 214 7.49 -0.73 4.07
C LEU A 214 7.88 -1.56 5.31
N PRO A 215 7.35 -1.25 6.51
CA PRO A 215 7.63 -2.01 7.71
C PRO A 215 7.14 -3.46 7.56
N LYS A 216 7.89 -4.41 8.13
CA LYS A 216 7.63 -5.85 8.13
C LYS A 216 7.56 -6.36 9.56
N LEU A 217 6.95 -7.55 9.73
CA LEU A 217 6.90 -8.22 11.03
C LEU A 217 8.30 -8.34 11.67
N GLY A 218 8.43 -7.82 12.90
CA GLY A 218 9.67 -7.78 13.67
C GLY A 218 10.60 -6.61 13.35
N ASP A 219 10.24 -5.71 12.42
CA ASP A 219 10.97 -4.46 12.25
C ASP A 219 10.79 -3.57 13.48
N ILE A 220 11.88 -2.91 13.87
CA ILE A 220 11.94 -1.99 15.01
C ILE A 220 12.60 -0.69 14.56
N TRP A 221 12.01 0.45 14.90
CA TRP A 221 12.60 1.77 14.66
C TRP A 221 12.27 2.74 15.78
N GLU A 222 13.05 3.81 15.86
CA GLU A 222 12.82 4.94 16.75
C GLU A 222 12.49 6.17 15.91
N ALA A 223 11.43 6.88 16.27
CA ALA A 223 11.00 8.08 15.57
C ALA A 223 10.34 9.08 16.52
N TYR A 224 10.49 10.36 16.21
CA TYR A 224 9.76 11.41 16.90
C TYR A 224 8.28 11.40 16.48
N ASN A 225 7.38 11.28 17.45
CA ASN A 225 5.95 11.30 17.22
C ASN A 225 5.41 12.72 17.42
N PHE A 226 5.00 13.38 16.32
CA PHE A 226 4.47 14.74 16.34
C PHE A 226 3.17 14.91 17.12
N LEU A 227 2.41 13.83 17.37
CA LEU A 227 1.17 13.93 18.14
C LEU A 227 1.42 14.12 19.63
N TYR A 228 2.50 13.49 20.08
CA TYR A 228 2.84 13.38 21.50
C TYR A 228 4.04 14.26 21.84
N ASP A 229 4.74 14.80 20.84
CA ASP A 229 5.95 15.59 21.03
C ASP A 229 7.05 14.77 21.74
N GLU A 230 7.13 13.47 21.42
CA GLU A 230 7.94 12.49 22.15
C GLU A 230 8.67 11.49 21.22
N TYR A 231 9.84 11.02 21.65
CA TYR A 231 10.53 9.91 20.99
C TYR A 231 9.86 8.59 21.34
N THR A 232 9.52 7.84 20.29
CA THR A 232 8.79 6.58 20.38
C THR A 232 9.59 5.48 19.69
N THR A 233 9.71 4.33 20.35
CA THR A 233 10.14 3.07 19.72
C THR A 233 8.91 2.37 19.17
N TYR A 234 8.97 1.90 17.94
CA TYR A 234 7.91 1.16 17.27
C TYR A 234 8.39 -0.26 16.95
N GLU A 235 7.57 -1.27 17.24
CA GLU A 235 7.81 -2.67 16.88
C GLU A 235 6.61 -3.25 16.12
N VAL A 236 6.82 -3.78 14.92
CA VAL A 236 5.75 -4.50 14.21
C VAL A 236 5.58 -5.88 14.83
N VAL A 237 4.45 -6.10 15.49
CA VAL A 237 4.17 -7.35 16.22
C VAL A 237 3.18 -8.27 15.51
N ALA A 238 2.45 -7.79 14.51
CA ALA A 238 1.64 -8.61 13.60
C ALA A 238 1.46 -7.93 12.23
N ASP A 239 1.29 -8.71 11.15
CA ASP A 239 1.20 -8.23 9.76
C ASP A 239 -0.04 -8.70 8.96
N ASP A 240 -1.07 -9.24 9.64
CA ASP A 240 -2.35 -9.60 9.03
C ASP A 240 -3.59 -9.11 9.81
N GLY A 241 -3.40 -8.11 10.68
CA GLY A 241 -4.43 -7.64 11.58
C GLY A 241 -5.71 -7.21 10.87
N GLU A 242 -6.85 -7.49 11.49
CA GLU A 242 -8.15 -6.90 11.15
C GLU A 242 -8.54 -5.93 12.27
N ILE A 243 -8.74 -4.67 11.92
CA ILE A 243 -9.17 -3.63 12.85
C ILE A 243 -10.21 -2.75 12.17
N LEU A 244 -11.34 -2.54 12.85
CA LEU A 244 -12.50 -1.90 12.25
C LEU A 244 -12.91 -2.63 10.95
N ASP A 245 -12.94 -1.91 9.83
CA ASP A 245 -13.23 -2.46 8.49
C ASP A 245 -11.95 -2.65 7.64
N TYR A 246 -10.75 -2.43 8.21
CA TYR A 246 -9.47 -2.58 7.53
C TYR A 246 -8.88 -3.98 7.71
N LYS A 247 -8.29 -4.51 6.65
CA LYS A 247 -7.66 -5.84 6.61
C LYS A 247 -6.22 -5.76 6.17
N GLY A 248 -5.41 -6.72 6.60
CA GLY A 248 -3.99 -6.75 6.29
C GLY A 248 -3.24 -5.59 6.97
N CYS A 249 -3.69 -5.18 8.15
CA CYS A 249 -3.06 -4.12 8.91
C CYS A 249 -1.82 -4.65 9.62
N LEU A 250 -0.80 -3.79 9.74
CA LEU A 250 0.24 -3.98 10.74
C LEU A 250 -0.34 -3.65 12.11
N LYS A 251 -0.05 -4.48 13.11
CA LYS A 251 -0.17 -4.12 14.52
C LYS A 251 1.22 -3.71 14.99
N ILE A 252 1.34 -2.50 15.53
CA ILE A 252 2.59 -1.91 15.98
C ILE A 252 2.46 -1.62 17.46
N ASP A 253 3.36 -2.17 18.26
CA ASP A 253 3.47 -1.83 19.68
C ASP A 253 4.45 -0.66 19.80
N CYS A 254 4.06 0.37 20.54
CA CYS A 254 4.85 1.60 20.70
C CYS A 254 5.27 1.76 22.15
N ASP A 255 6.53 2.14 22.37
CA ASP A 255 7.11 2.39 23.69
C ASP A 255 7.67 3.82 23.74
N TRP A 256 7.34 4.57 24.79
CA TRP A 256 7.70 5.98 24.95
C TRP A 256 8.80 6.13 26.00
N GLU A 257 9.79 6.98 25.72
CA GLU A 257 10.87 7.23 26.68
C GLU A 257 10.45 8.12 27.87
N ASP A 258 9.22 8.63 27.92
CA ASP A 258 8.85 9.65 28.89
C ASP A 258 8.71 9.13 30.34
N GLN A 259 9.22 9.93 31.27
CA GLN A 259 9.52 9.58 32.65
C GLN A 259 8.35 9.88 33.61
N TRP A 260 7.25 10.45 33.10
CA TRP A 260 6.18 11.01 33.92
C TRP A 260 4.96 10.11 34.09
N LEU A 261 4.82 9.07 33.28
CA LEU A 261 3.66 8.19 33.27
C LEU A 261 4.14 6.74 33.33
N ASP A 262 3.96 6.09 34.48
CA ASP A 262 4.26 4.67 34.64
C ASP A 262 3.49 3.87 33.58
N GLN A 263 4.24 3.06 32.82
CA GLN A 263 3.82 2.00 31.89
C GLN A 263 2.57 2.28 31.05
N GLN A 264 2.77 2.81 29.84
CA GLN A 264 1.72 2.91 28.83
C GLN A 264 1.78 1.73 27.86
N GLU A 265 0.65 1.07 27.60
CA GLU A 265 0.50 0.22 26.41
C GLU A 265 -0.05 1.11 25.29
N VAL A 266 0.79 1.36 24.28
CA VAL A 266 0.41 2.10 23.08
C VAL A 266 0.42 1.13 21.91
N VAL A 267 -0.71 1.03 21.21
CA VAL A 267 -0.85 0.16 20.05
C VAL A 267 -1.41 0.94 18.87
N GLU A 268 -0.67 0.90 17.77
CA GLU A 268 -1.08 1.45 16.48
C GLU A 268 -1.44 0.34 15.50
N TYR A 269 -2.38 0.64 14.61
CA TYR A 269 -2.66 -0.20 13.45
C TYR A 269 -2.55 0.61 12.18
N TRP A 270 -1.72 0.12 11.27
CA TRP A 270 -1.46 0.79 10.00
C TRP A 270 -2.02 -0.05 8.85
N ALA A 271 -2.82 0.57 7.99
CA ALA A 271 -3.38 -0.08 6.81
C ALA A 271 -2.60 0.31 5.54
N PRO A 272 -2.44 -0.61 4.58
CA PRO A 272 -1.78 -0.33 3.31
C PRO A 272 -2.44 0.83 2.55
N ASN A 273 -1.64 1.72 1.96
CA ASN A 273 -2.08 2.94 1.25
C ASN A 273 -2.88 3.95 2.09
N ILE A 274 -2.89 3.78 3.41
CA ILE A 274 -3.69 4.62 4.32
C ILE A 274 -2.84 5.11 5.48
N GLY A 275 -1.95 4.26 6.01
CA GLY A 275 -1.17 4.53 7.20
C GLY A 275 -1.93 4.23 8.46
N MET A 276 -1.61 4.95 9.54
CA MET A 276 -2.27 4.76 10.84
C MET A 276 -3.78 4.91 10.70
N VAL A 277 -4.55 3.83 10.90
CA VAL A 277 -6.03 3.82 10.85
C VAL A 277 -6.66 3.73 12.23
N TYR A 278 -5.90 3.24 13.21
CA TYR A 278 -6.33 3.12 14.58
C TYR A 278 -5.13 3.31 15.51
N ASN A 279 -5.34 4.03 16.59
CA ASN A 279 -4.38 4.14 17.68
C ASN A 279 -5.13 4.04 19.01
N ARG A 280 -4.59 3.26 19.95
CA ARG A 280 -5.12 3.09 21.30
C ARG A 280 -4.04 3.27 22.34
N TYR A 281 -4.43 4.03 23.36
CA TYR A 281 -3.68 4.25 24.58
C TYR A 281 -4.30 3.52 25.75
N ARG A 282 -3.45 2.99 26.62
CA ARG A 282 -3.88 2.42 27.90
C ARG A 282 -2.80 2.58 28.97
N GLY A 283 -3.14 3.28 30.06
CA GLY A 283 -2.28 3.35 31.24
C GLY A 283 -2.25 2.04 32.04
N VAL A 284 -1.09 1.71 32.61
CA VAL A 284 -0.89 0.58 33.53
C VAL A 284 -0.13 1.11 34.74
N ASP A 285 -0.61 0.81 35.95
CA ASP A 285 0.08 1.32 37.15
C ASP A 285 1.44 0.65 37.38
N GLU A 286 2.23 1.20 38.31
CA GLU A 286 3.55 0.67 38.73
C GLU A 286 3.56 -0.82 39.16
N TYR A 287 2.38 -1.42 39.38
CA TYR A 287 2.21 -2.83 39.76
C TYR A 287 1.77 -3.73 38.59
N GLY A 288 1.70 -3.21 37.37
CA GLY A 288 1.19 -3.94 36.20
C GLY A 288 -0.32 -4.15 36.23
N THR A 289 -1.05 -3.38 37.04
CA THR A 289 -2.51 -3.44 37.09
C THR A 289 -3.07 -2.57 35.98
N GLU A 290 -3.80 -3.20 35.06
CA GLU A 290 -4.55 -2.47 34.05
C GLU A 290 -5.51 -1.49 34.73
N LYS A 291 -5.34 -0.21 34.46
CA LYS A 291 -6.31 0.82 34.85
C LYS A 291 -6.76 1.53 33.59
N GLU A 292 -8.05 1.83 33.49
CA GLU A 292 -8.56 2.65 32.38
C GLU A 292 -8.19 4.12 32.60
N GLU A 293 -6.93 4.42 32.98
CA GLU A 293 -6.53 5.74 33.45
C GLU A 293 -6.65 6.81 32.37
N TYR A 294 -6.41 6.42 31.12
CA TYR A 294 -6.74 7.20 29.95
C TYR A 294 -6.82 6.26 28.74
N THR A 295 -7.71 6.57 27.80
CA THR A 295 -7.85 5.91 26.50
C THR A 295 -8.08 6.99 25.46
N ILE A 296 -7.07 7.25 24.65
CA ILE A 296 -7.23 8.01 23.41
C ILE A 296 -7.47 6.98 22.30
N ARG A 297 -8.49 7.22 21.49
CA ARG A 297 -8.82 6.46 20.31
C ARG A 297 -8.89 7.42 19.13
N ILE A 298 -8.07 7.15 18.13
CA ILE A 298 -8.11 7.83 16.84
C ILE A 298 -8.51 6.80 15.81
N ALA A 299 -9.57 7.04 15.04
CA ALA A 299 -10.07 6.10 14.05
C ALA A 299 -10.32 6.81 12.72
N LEU A 300 -9.73 6.34 11.63
CA LEU A 300 -9.95 6.93 10.31
C LEU A 300 -11.41 6.76 9.88
N THR A 301 -12.04 7.84 9.42
CA THR A 301 -13.44 7.85 8.95
C THR A 301 -13.59 8.27 7.50
N GLU A 302 -12.70 9.11 6.98
CA GLU A 302 -12.72 9.54 5.58
C GLU A 302 -11.30 9.66 5.03
N PHE A 303 -11.11 9.20 3.79
CA PHE A 303 -9.90 9.41 3.02
C PHE A 303 -10.27 9.85 1.60
N SER A 304 -9.59 10.88 1.11
CA SER A 304 -9.76 11.38 -0.26
C SER A 304 -8.41 11.73 -0.89
N ASN A 305 -8.26 11.38 -2.17
CA ASN A 305 -7.18 11.78 -3.07
C ASN A 305 -7.74 12.55 -4.27
#